data_AF-A0A7W5LX25-F1
#
_entry.id   AF-A0A7W5LX25-F1
#
_cell.length_a   1.000
_cell.length_b   1.000
_cell.length_c   1.000
_cell.angle_alpha   90.00
_cell.angle_beta   90.00
_cell.angle_gamma   90.00
#
_symmetry.space_group_name_H-M   'P 1'
#
loop_
_entity.id
_entity.type
_entity.pdbx_description
1 polymer ?
#
loop_
_entity_poly.entity_id
_entity_poly.type
_entity_poly.pdbx_seq_one_letter_code
_entity_poly.pdbx_strand_id
1 'polypeptide(L)'
;MTESRKSCHLPAEVGAPKMTIKLIGAVALVFSAASAAGAFDFQCADFRPMLQDRQLERPEKPNCATSYYAFTDSYDFDSCRREIEHFKSEVRNYLACLESESKEAVSEYNDVVSSFNRRAQQ
;
A
#
# COMPACT_ATOMS: atom_id res chain seq x y z
N MET A 1 -29.02 17.46 14.16
CA MET A 1 -27.69 16.82 13.99
C MET A 1 -27.73 16.08 12.67
N THR A 2 -27.30 16.74 11.60
CA THR A 2 -27.42 16.23 10.22
C THR A 2 -26.05 15.83 9.69
N GLU A 3 -26.01 14.58 9.22
CA GLU A 3 -24.93 13.79 8.67
C GLU A 3 -24.37 14.43 7.38
N SER A 4 -23.08 14.77 7.37
CA SER A 4 -22.39 15.32 6.21
C SER A 4 -21.68 14.20 5.45
N ARG A 5 -22.38 13.55 4.52
CA ARG A 5 -21.77 12.61 3.56
C ARG A 5 -20.98 13.42 2.53
N LYS A 6 -19.65 13.44 2.65
CA LYS A 6 -18.77 13.92 1.59
C LYS A 6 -18.76 12.89 0.46
N SER A 7 -19.35 13.29 -0.66
CA SER A 7 -19.32 12.59 -1.93
C SER A 7 -17.91 12.68 -2.52
N CYS A 8 -17.20 11.56 -2.66
CA CYS A 8 -15.97 11.52 -3.44
C CYS A 8 -16.35 11.42 -4.92
N HIS A 9 -16.10 12.51 -5.65
CA HIS A 9 -16.26 12.60 -7.09
C HIS A 9 -15.08 11.86 -7.76
N LEU A 10 -15.35 10.81 -8.54
CA LEU A 10 -14.34 10.26 -9.46
C LEU A 10 -14.21 11.20 -10.67
N PRO A 11 -12.99 11.60 -11.09
CA PRO A 11 -12.80 12.13 -12.43
C PRO A 11 -12.88 10.98 -13.45
N ALA A 12 -13.74 11.19 -14.45
CA ALA A 12 -13.90 10.35 -15.61
C ALA A 12 -12.88 10.70 -16.72
N GLU A 13 -12.74 9.77 -17.67
CA GLU A 13 -12.22 9.93 -19.03
C GLU A 13 -10.71 10.17 -19.21
N VAL A 14 -9.92 9.09 -19.27
CA VAL A 14 -8.64 9.11 -20.00
C VAL A 14 -8.92 8.73 -21.46
N GLY A 15 -8.80 9.70 -22.35
CA GLY A 15 -8.99 9.54 -23.79
C GLY A 15 -8.06 8.48 -24.38
N ALA A 16 -8.67 7.48 -25.03
CA ALA A 16 -7.95 6.46 -25.78
C ALA A 16 -7.40 7.05 -27.10
N PRO A 17 -6.11 6.89 -27.44
CA PRO A 17 -5.62 7.19 -28.77
C PRO A 17 -6.15 6.15 -29.77
N LYS A 18 -6.90 6.60 -30.79
CA LYS A 18 -7.23 5.80 -31.97
C LYS A 18 -5.97 5.61 -32.81
N MET A 19 -5.27 4.51 -32.64
CA MET A 19 -4.15 4.12 -33.49
C MET A 19 -4.62 3.04 -34.47
N THR A 20 -4.96 3.46 -35.68
CA THR A 20 -5.29 2.57 -36.81
C THR A 20 -4.00 1.92 -37.32
N ILE A 21 -3.70 0.71 -36.87
CA ILE A 21 -2.56 -0.08 -37.35
C ILE A 21 -3.02 -0.94 -38.53
N LYS A 22 -2.48 -0.68 -39.71
CA LYS A 22 -2.66 -1.48 -40.92
C LYS A 22 -2.08 -2.89 -40.68
N LEU A 23 -2.88 -3.92 -40.96
CA LEU A 23 -2.45 -5.32 -40.98
C LEU A 23 -1.28 -5.49 -41.97
N ILE A 24 -0.08 -5.70 -41.43
CA ILE A 24 0.97 -6.48 -42.08
C ILE A 24 1.45 -7.45 -41.01
N GLY A 25 1.46 -8.74 -41.37
CA GLY A 25 1.60 -9.87 -40.46
C GLY A 25 2.69 -9.70 -39.40
N ALA A 26 2.30 -9.85 -38.14
CA ALA A 26 3.21 -10.04 -37.03
C ALA A 26 2.56 -11.00 -36.04
N VAL A 27 3.35 -12.00 -35.65
CA VAL A 27 3.09 -13.05 -34.68
C VAL A 27 2.29 -12.51 -33.48
N ALA A 28 1.16 -13.15 -33.18
CA ALA A 28 0.39 -12.84 -31.99
C ALA A 28 1.23 -13.22 -30.74
N LEU A 29 1.92 -12.23 -30.19
CA LEU A 29 2.44 -12.31 -28.83
C LEU A 29 1.23 -12.34 -27.89
N VAL A 30 0.86 -13.55 -27.48
CA VAL A 30 -0.03 -13.77 -26.35
C VAL A 30 0.73 -13.27 -25.12
N PHE A 31 0.49 -12.02 -24.73
CA PHE A 31 0.90 -11.53 -23.43
C PHE A 31 0.05 -12.25 -22.38
N SER A 32 0.57 -13.35 -21.86
CA SER A 32 0.08 -13.97 -20.64
C SER A 32 0.21 -12.92 -19.53
N ALA A 33 -0.90 -12.31 -19.14
CA ALA A 33 -0.97 -11.58 -17.89
C ALA A 33 -0.85 -12.61 -16.77
N ALA A 34 0.38 -12.83 -16.29
CA ALA A 34 0.62 -13.58 -15.08
C ALA A 34 -0.09 -12.82 -13.95
N SER A 35 -1.18 -13.38 -13.45
CA SER A 35 -1.81 -12.92 -12.21
C SER A 35 -0.76 -13.02 -11.12
N ALA A 36 -0.30 -11.87 -10.60
CA ALA A 36 0.61 -11.75 -9.48
C ALA A 36 -0.09 -12.14 -8.18
N ALA A 37 -0.62 -13.36 -8.10
CA ALA A 37 -1.06 -13.95 -6.85
C ALA A 37 0.17 -14.56 -6.20
N GLY A 38 0.71 -13.89 -5.19
CA GLY A 38 1.83 -14.39 -4.38
C GLY A 38 3.15 -13.66 -4.56
N ALA A 39 3.13 -12.34 -4.78
CA ALA A 39 4.30 -11.55 -4.43
C ALA A 39 4.40 -11.57 -2.90
N PHE A 40 5.38 -12.28 -2.35
CA PHE A 40 5.79 -12.03 -0.98
C PHE A 40 6.06 -10.53 -0.87
N ASP A 41 5.22 -9.81 -0.13
CA ASP A 41 5.33 -8.36 0.01
C ASP A 41 6.49 -8.06 0.97
N PHE A 42 7.71 -8.16 0.44
CA PHE A 42 8.95 -7.89 1.17
C PHE A 42 8.98 -6.48 1.75
N GLN A 43 8.16 -5.54 1.24
CA GLN A 43 8.07 -4.19 1.79
C GLN A 43 7.37 -4.16 3.15
N CYS A 44 6.52 -5.15 3.43
CA CYS A 44 5.80 -5.28 4.70
C CYS A 44 6.49 -6.20 5.71
N ALA A 45 7.62 -6.82 5.35
CA ALA A 45 8.29 -7.80 6.20
C ALA A 45 8.70 -7.22 7.56
N ASP A 46 9.14 -5.97 7.60
CA ASP A 46 9.57 -5.28 8.82
C ASP A 46 8.42 -5.02 9.81
N PHE A 47 7.17 -5.05 9.34
CA PHE A 47 5.97 -4.73 10.14
C PHE A 47 5.12 -5.96 10.45
N ARG A 48 5.57 -7.17 10.11
CA ARG A 48 4.87 -8.43 10.39
C ARG A 48 5.64 -9.24 11.43
N PRO A 49 5.25 -9.19 12.72
CA PRO A 49 5.96 -9.92 13.79
C PRO A 49 5.91 -11.44 13.59
N MET A 50 4.87 -11.94 12.92
CA MET A 50 4.68 -13.33 12.54
C MET A 50 4.15 -13.37 11.10
N LEU A 51 4.83 -14.10 10.22
CA LEU A 51 4.43 -14.24 8.80
C LEU A 51 3.05 -14.90 8.58
N GLN A 52 2.42 -15.39 9.65
CA GLN A 52 1.11 -16.03 9.63
C GLN A 52 -0.04 -15.06 9.92
N ASP A 53 0.25 -13.86 10.43
CA ASP A 53 -0.74 -12.83 10.67
C ASP A 53 -0.67 -11.76 9.56
N ARG A 54 -1.83 -11.35 9.03
CA ARG A 54 -1.91 -10.21 8.10
C ARG A 54 -1.86 -8.87 8.85
N GLN A 55 -1.87 -8.87 10.18
CA GLN A 55 -1.75 -7.67 10.99
C GLN A 55 -0.38 -6.99 10.82
N LEU A 56 -0.41 -5.69 10.51
CA LEU A 56 0.78 -4.85 10.50
C LEU A 56 0.95 -4.14 11.84
N GLU A 57 2.14 -4.25 12.42
CA GLU A 57 2.52 -3.52 13.62
C GLU A 57 3.02 -2.12 13.28
N ARG A 58 2.54 -1.13 14.03
CA ARG A 58 2.96 0.25 13.88
C ARG A 58 4.35 0.43 14.50
N PRO A 59 5.26 1.19 13.87
CA PRO A 59 6.53 1.59 14.47
C PRO A 59 6.34 2.21 15.85
N GLU A 60 7.17 1.81 16.80
CA GLU A 60 7.14 2.35 18.16
C GLU A 60 7.81 3.72 18.23
N LYS A 61 7.25 4.62 19.05
CA LYS A 61 7.84 5.95 19.24
C LYS A 61 9.18 5.79 19.96
N PRO A 62 10.22 6.55 19.58
CA PRO A 62 11.50 6.48 20.26
C PRO A 62 11.38 7.01 21.70
N ASN A 63 11.96 6.27 22.64
CA ASN A 63 11.89 6.58 24.07
C ASN A 63 12.44 7.97 24.39
N CYS A 64 13.41 8.45 23.62
CA CYS A 64 14.03 9.75 23.81
C CYS A 64 13.02 10.92 23.67
N ALA A 65 11.96 10.75 22.88
CA ALA A 65 10.92 11.76 22.69
C ALA A 65 9.76 11.66 23.68
N THR A 66 9.68 10.57 24.45
CA THR A 66 8.68 10.37 25.51
C THR A 66 9.26 10.52 26.91
N SER A 67 10.58 10.67 27.02
CA SER A 67 11.28 10.90 28.29
C SER A 67 10.93 12.26 28.89
N TYR A 68 10.82 12.32 30.22
CA TYR A 68 10.64 13.58 30.97
C TYR A 68 11.95 14.33 31.23
N TYR A 69 13.10 13.67 31.01
CA TYR A 69 14.40 14.26 31.28
C TYR A 69 14.82 15.20 30.15
N ALA A 70 15.36 16.36 30.51
CA ALA A 70 16.00 17.26 29.56
C ALA A 70 17.30 16.61 29.01
N PHE A 71 17.68 16.96 27.79
CA PHE A 71 18.99 16.60 27.26
C PHE A 71 20.08 17.20 28.14
N THR A 72 21.04 16.37 28.57
CA THR A 72 22.10 16.81 29.48
C THR A 72 23.32 17.33 28.73
N ASP A 73 23.51 16.89 27.49
CA ASP A 73 24.57 17.36 26.61
C ASP A 73 24.17 17.29 25.12
N SER A 74 25.09 17.68 24.26
CA SER A 74 24.90 17.63 22.81
C SER A 74 24.81 16.21 22.27
N TYR A 75 25.45 15.23 22.93
CA TYR A 75 25.43 13.84 22.50
C TYR A 75 24.04 13.23 22.68
N ASP A 76 23.39 13.47 23.83
CA ASP A 76 22.02 13.04 24.10
C ASP A 76 21.06 13.60 23.05
N PHE A 77 21.15 14.90 22.78
CA PHE A 77 20.33 15.58 21.79
C PHE A 77 20.54 15.00 20.39
N ASP A 78 21.81 14.84 19.98
CA ASP A 78 22.14 14.32 18.65
C ASP A 78 21.74 12.86 18.49
N SER A 79 21.83 12.06 19.56
CA SER A 79 21.33 10.68 19.57
C SER A 79 19.83 10.63 19.37
N CYS A 80 19.08 11.42 20.15
CA CYS A 80 17.62 11.46 20.01
C CYS A 80 17.17 11.96 18.64
N ARG A 81 17.87 12.95 18.08
CA ARG A 81 17.60 13.43 16.72
C ARG A 81 17.75 12.32 15.68
N ARG A 82 18.78 11.47 15.79
CA ARG A 82 18.97 10.32 14.89
C ARG A 82 17.84 9.30 15.05
N GLU A 83 17.43 8.99 16.28
CA GLU A 83 16.29 8.10 16.54
C GLU A 83 15.00 8.63 15.92
N ILE A 84 14.75 9.94 16.01
CA ILE A 84 13.56 10.57 15.41
C ILE A 84 13.58 10.52 13.88
N GLU A 85 14.72 10.77 13.24
CA GLU A 85 14.83 10.65 11.78
C GLU A 85 14.70 9.20 11.32
N HIS A 86 15.20 8.23 12.11
CA HIS A 86 14.98 6.81 11.85
C HIS A 86 13.50 6.44 11.96
N PHE A 87 12.84 6.82 13.06
CA PHE A 87 11.40 6.59 13.27
C PHE A 87 10.54 7.18 12.14
N LYS A 88 10.89 8.37 11.65
CA LYS A 88 10.24 8.99 10.48
C LYS A 88 10.38 8.14 9.21
N SER A 89 11.53 7.50 9.01
CA SER A 89 11.71 6.56 7.89
C SER A 89 10.85 5.31 8.08
N GLU A 90 10.81 4.74 9.28
CA GLU A 90 9.96 3.58 9.58
C GLU A 90 8.48 3.89 9.36
N VAL A 91 8.00 5.04 9.82
CA VAL A 91 6.61 5.48 9.59
C VAL A 91 6.28 5.61 8.10
N ARG A 92 7.21 6.13 7.28
CA ARG A 92 7.00 6.21 5.82
C ARG A 92 6.89 4.82 5.19
N ASN A 93 7.77 3.90 5.57
CA ASN A 93 7.75 2.52 5.08
C ASN A 93 6.47 1.80 5.52
N TYR A 94 6.05 2.00 6.77
CA TYR A 94 4.80 1.44 7.31
C TYR A 94 3.58 1.93 6.52
N LEU A 95 3.51 3.23 6.20
CA LEU A 95 2.43 3.78 5.40
C LEU A 95 2.42 3.26 3.96
N ALA A 96 3.60 3.09 3.34
CA ALA A 96 3.70 2.50 2.01
C ALA A 96 3.22 1.04 1.99
N CYS A 97 3.61 0.26 3.00
CA CYS A 97 3.12 -1.10 3.20
C CYS A 97 1.59 -1.13 3.38
N LEU A 98 1.03 -0.28 4.25
CA LEU A 98 -0.42 -0.17 4.43
C LEU A 98 -1.17 0.15 3.12
N GLU A 99 -0.60 1.01 2.28
CA GLU A 99 -1.17 1.33 0.97
C GLU A 99 -1.17 0.11 0.03
N SER A 100 -0.08 -0.67 0.02
CA SER A 100 0.03 -1.93 -0.74
C SER A 100 -1.05 -2.92 -0.32
N GLU A 101 -1.13 -3.22 0.98
CA GLU A 101 -2.10 -4.15 1.56
C GLU A 101 -3.54 -3.70 1.29
N SER A 102 -3.80 -2.39 1.36
CA SER A 102 -5.12 -1.83 1.03
C SER A 102 -5.48 -2.06 -0.43
N LYS A 103 -4.53 -1.89 -1.36
CA LYS A 103 -4.77 -2.13 -2.80
C LYS A 103 -5.02 -3.60 -3.07
N GLU A 104 -4.26 -4.49 -2.43
CA GLU A 104 -4.45 -5.93 -2.54
C GLU A 104 -5.84 -6.34 -2.05
N ALA A 105 -6.27 -5.87 -0.87
CA ALA A 105 -7.59 -6.16 -0.32
C ALA A 105 -8.73 -5.70 -1.24
N VAL A 106 -8.59 -4.52 -1.87
CA VAL A 106 -9.57 -4.04 -2.87
C VAL A 106 -9.57 -4.92 -4.13
N SER A 107 -8.40 -5.35 -4.61
CA SER A 107 -8.30 -6.27 -5.74
C SER A 107 -8.98 -7.61 -5.43
N GLU A 108 -8.67 -8.20 -4.26
CA GLU A 108 -9.27 -9.45 -3.79
C GLU A 108 -10.79 -9.35 -3.70
N TYR A 109 -11.31 -8.23 -3.17
CA TYR A 109 -12.74 -7.97 -3.14
C TYR A 109 -13.37 -7.93 -4.55
N ASN A 110 -12.74 -7.21 -5.49
CA ASN A 110 -13.24 -7.11 -6.86
C ASN A 110 -13.26 -8.48 -7.57
N ASP A 111 -12.25 -9.31 -7.32
CA ASP A 111 -12.19 -10.68 -7.85
C ASP A 111 -13.33 -11.55 -7.29
N VAL A 112 -13.60 -11.44 -5.99
CA VAL A 112 -14.74 -12.11 -5.34
C VAL A 112 -16.06 -11.67 -5.94
N VAL A 113 -16.29 -10.36 -6.10
CA VAL A 113 -17.50 -9.80 -6.71
C VAL A 113 -17.66 -10.27 -8.16
N SER A 114 -16.59 -10.23 -8.95
CA SER A 114 -16.58 -10.70 -10.34
C SER A 114 -16.99 -12.18 -10.43
N SER A 115 -16.39 -13.03 -9.58
CA SER A 115 -16.72 -14.44 -9.49
C SER A 115 -18.18 -14.68 -9.08
N PHE A 116 -18.68 -13.91 -8.11
CA PHE A 116 -20.08 -13.96 -7.67
C PHE A 116 -21.04 -13.58 -8.81
N ASN A 117 -20.81 -12.45 -9.48
CA ASN A 117 -21.67 -11.98 -10.56
C ASN A 117 -21.73 -12.97 -11.72
N ARG A 118 -20.59 -13.59 -12.07
CA ARG A 118 -20.54 -14.65 -13.09
C ARG A 118 -21.40 -15.87 -12.71
N ARG A 119 -21.44 -16.23 -11.42
CA ARG A 119 -22.27 -17.34 -10.93
C ARG A 119 -23.76 -16.98 -10.90
N ALA A 120 -24.09 -15.74 -10.58
CA ALA A 120 -25.48 -15.27 -10.49
C ALA A 120 -26.19 -15.14 -11.86
N GLN A 121 -25.44 -15.12 -12.95
CA GLN A 121 -25.96 -15.04 -14.33
C GLN A 121 -26.22 -16.41 -14.97
N GLN A 122 -25.98 -17.51 -14.23
CA GLN A 122 -26.33 -18.88 -14.63
C GLN A 122 -27.76 -19.22 -14.18
#